data_AF-A0A3P9D2M1-F1
#
_entry.id   AF-A0A3P9D2M1-F1
#
_cell.length_a   1.000
_cell.length_b   1.000
_cell.length_c   1.000
_cell.angle_alpha   90.00
_cell.angle_beta   90.00
_cell.angle_gamma   90.00
#
_symmetry.space_group_name_H-M   'P 1'
#
loop_
_entity.id
_entity.type
_entity.pdbx_description
1 polymer ?
#
loop_
_entity_poly.entity_id
_entity_poly.type
_entity_poly.pdbx_seq_one_letter_code
_entity_poly.pdbx_strand_id
1 'polypeptide(L)'
;QERSICWGIICILLFFFLPEPAQKCKTGPVDLVFLIDSSRSVRPHEFETMRKFMIDIINTLDIGLNATRVGVVQYSSQVRTDESINQIIPLAQGTMTGLAIRYMMNEAFTPEAGDRPKVPNVAVIVTDGRPQDRVAEVAAEAREKGIEIYAVGVARADMTSLRAMASPPFEDHVFLVESFDLIHQFGIQFQDKLCGVDLCLESDHGCEHICESTPGSYHCLCLPGYTVNDDGKTCAAIDLLIDYCSFGNHSCDHECVSVLNGYRCRCNEGYRLLEDSKTCQDMNMCNTVEHGCEYQCVSTPGSYHCICPEGQLLQDDGKSCGTCKSANIDLVLLIDGSKSVRPQNFELVKKFVNQVVDSLDVSPHGTRVGLVQYSSRVRTEFPLNMYHTADEIKAAVMKVEYMEKGTMTGLALKHMLENSFSEAEGARPLSRSIPRIGLVFTDGRSQDDITEYAKKAKEAGITMYAVGVGKAVEDELREIASEPVEKHFYYTTDFTAISTIAENLKLNVCPEESQGEIEVKDPCACESLVEFQQATMNSLEQVTQKHIL
;
A
#
# COMPACT_ATOMS: atom_id res chain seq x y z
N GLN A 1 -18.55 -59.41 50.20
CA GLN A 1 -19.06 -59.28 48.82
C GLN A 1 -19.87 -58.00 48.78
N GLU A 2 -19.17 -56.87 48.68
CA GLU A 2 -18.88 -56.16 47.42
C GLU A 2 -20.06 -55.30 46.95
N ARG A 3 -20.07 -54.01 47.34
CA ARG A 3 -20.00 -52.84 46.44
C ARG A 3 -20.37 -51.54 47.18
N SER A 4 -19.70 -50.47 46.76
CA SER A 4 -19.91 -49.03 47.07
C SER A 4 -19.38 -48.56 48.43
N ILE A 5 -18.08 -48.21 48.60
CA ILE A 5 -17.21 -47.22 47.92
C ILE A 5 -17.55 -45.77 48.30
N CYS A 6 -16.90 -45.32 49.38
CA CYS A 6 -16.15 -44.06 49.52
C CYS A 6 -16.68 -42.80 48.82
N TRP A 7 -17.49 -42.00 49.52
CA TRP A 7 -17.74 -40.59 49.18
C TRP A 7 -17.84 -39.71 50.46
N GLY A 8 -16.85 -39.82 51.35
CA GLY A 8 -16.85 -39.08 52.62
C GLY A 8 -15.54 -38.41 53.03
N ILE A 9 -14.41 -38.69 52.35
CA ILE A 9 -13.07 -38.20 52.76
C ILE A 9 -12.34 -37.45 51.62
N ILE A 10 -13.02 -37.18 50.51
CA ILE A 10 -12.52 -36.35 49.39
C ILE A 10 -13.20 -34.95 49.39
N CYS A 11 -13.69 -34.47 50.54
CA CYS A 11 -14.27 -33.12 50.64
C CYS A 11 -13.44 -32.11 51.46
N ILE A 12 -12.25 -32.50 51.95
CA ILE A 12 -11.36 -31.59 52.71
C ILE A 12 -10.01 -31.35 52.00
N LEU A 13 -9.73 -32.03 50.88
CA LEU A 13 -8.54 -31.81 50.05
C LEU A 13 -8.85 -31.29 48.63
N LEU A 14 -10.08 -30.82 48.38
CA LEU A 14 -10.50 -30.18 47.12
C LEU A 14 -11.02 -28.74 47.33
N PHE A 15 -10.65 -28.11 48.44
CA PHE A 15 -10.89 -26.68 48.68
C PHE A 15 -9.63 -25.82 48.52
N PHE A 16 -8.55 -26.38 47.94
CA PHE A 16 -7.27 -25.70 47.68
C PHE A 16 -6.93 -25.59 46.18
N PHE A 17 -7.91 -25.69 45.29
CA PHE A 17 -7.78 -25.33 43.89
C PHE A 17 -8.99 -24.51 43.42
N LEU A 18 -9.36 -23.49 44.19
CA LEU A 18 -9.87 -22.29 43.53
C LEU A 18 -8.64 -21.62 42.91
N PRO A 19 -8.62 -21.29 41.61
CA PRO A 19 -7.59 -20.42 41.09
C PRO A 19 -7.62 -19.16 41.95
N GLU A 20 -6.47 -18.79 42.51
CA GLU A 20 -6.32 -17.47 43.13
C GLU A 20 -6.86 -16.42 42.14
N PRO A 21 -7.60 -15.39 42.59
CA PRO A 21 -7.99 -14.32 41.69
C PRO A 21 -6.71 -13.79 41.05
N ALA A 22 -6.63 -13.84 39.71
CA ALA A 22 -5.48 -13.39 38.95
C ALA A 22 -5.00 -12.06 39.52
N GLN A 23 -3.73 -12.03 39.92
CA GLN A 23 -3.15 -10.89 40.62
C GLN A 23 -3.35 -9.64 39.76
N LYS A 24 -4.18 -8.71 40.24
CA LYS A 24 -4.46 -7.46 39.53
C LYS A 24 -3.15 -6.74 39.27
N CYS A 25 -3.02 -6.27 38.05
CA CYS A 25 -1.85 -5.55 37.62
C CYS A 25 -1.71 -4.24 38.41
N LYS A 26 -0.57 -4.03 39.07
CA LYS A 26 -0.24 -2.76 39.72
C LYS A 26 0.36 -1.82 38.67
N THR A 27 -0.49 -1.18 37.90
CA THR A 27 -0.08 -0.05 37.06
C THR A 27 0.18 1.18 37.93
N GLY A 28 1.08 2.07 37.49
CA GLY A 28 1.08 3.44 37.98
C GLY A 28 -0.26 4.12 37.69
N PRO A 29 -0.56 5.29 38.30
CA PRO A 29 -1.75 6.04 37.90
C PRO A 29 -1.67 6.36 36.41
N VAL A 30 -2.72 5.99 35.65
CA VAL A 30 -2.88 6.25 34.21
C VAL A 30 -4.33 6.64 33.95
N ASP A 31 -4.56 7.57 33.03
CA ASP A 31 -5.90 7.91 32.53
C ASP A 31 -6.03 7.31 31.12
N LEU A 32 -6.88 6.27 31.00
CA LEU A 32 -7.00 5.42 29.82
C LEU A 32 -8.35 5.63 29.13
N VAL A 33 -8.36 5.95 27.85
CA VAL A 33 -9.59 6.11 27.05
C VAL A 33 -9.64 5.12 25.90
N PHE A 34 -10.71 4.33 25.82
CA PHE A 34 -10.99 3.46 24.67
C PHE A 34 -11.88 4.18 23.66
N LEU A 35 -11.42 4.28 22.42
CA LEU A 35 -12.18 4.77 21.26
C LEU A 35 -12.62 3.58 20.42
N ILE A 36 -13.93 3.27 20.43
CA ILE A 36 -14.47 2.07 19.80
C ILE A 36 -15.27 2.43 18.56
N ASP A 37 -14.87 1.84 17.44
CA ASP A 37 -15.62 1.89 16.20
C ASP A 37 -16.94 1.10 16.31
N SER A 38 -18.04 1.78 16.02
CA SER A 38 -19.39 1.22 15.97
C SER A 38 -20.09 1.52 14.67
N SER A 39 -19.30 1.76 13.63
CA SER A 39 -19.76 2.02 12.28
C SER A 39 -20.40 0.78 11.66
N ARG A 40 -20.92 0.95 10.43
CA ARG A 40 -21.61 -0.12 9.71
C ARG A 40 -20.67 -1.26 9.28
N SER A 41 -19.35 -1.03 9.21
CA SER A 41 -18.41 -2.10 8.86
C SER A 41 -18.37 -3.18 9.94
N VAL A 42 -18.53 -2.78 11.20
CA VAL A 42 -18.57 -3.66 12.36
C VAL A 42 -19.92 -4.36 12.48
N ARG A 43 -19.94 -5.69 12.41
CA ARG A 43 -21.17 -6.49 12.62
C ARG A 43 -21.53 -6.55 14.10
N PRO A 44 -22.82 -6.74 14.46
CA PRO A 44 -23.25 -6.81 15.86
C PRO A 44 -22.52 -7.86 16.72
N HIS A 45 -22.17 -9.02 16.16
CA HIS A 45 -21.39 -10.03 16.88
C HIS A 45 -19.93 -9.61 17.10
N GLU A 46 -19.31 -8.95 16.12
CA GLU A 46 -17.94 -8.43 16.21
C GLU A 46 -17.85 -7.32 17.26
N PHE A 47 -18.89 -6.46 17.32
CA PHE A 47 -19.04 -5.45 18.36
C PHE A 47 -19.15 -6.06 19.77
N GLU A 48 -19.89 -7.16 19.92
CA GLU A 48 -19.97 -7.88 21.19
C GLU A 48 -18.63 -8.52 21.59
N THR A 49 -17.84 -9.01 20.62
CA THR A 49 -16.47 -9.49 20.88
C THR A 49 -15.57 -8.36 21.36
N MET A 50 -15.61 -7.18 20.73
CA MET A 50 -14.88 -6.00 21.20
C MET A 50 -15.29 -5.59 22.62
N ARG A 51 -16.60 -5.61 22.92
CA ARG A 51 -17.10 -5.33 24.27
C ARG A 51 -16.49 -6.28 25.30
N LYS A 52 -16.56 -7.60 25.06
CA LYS A 52 -16.03 -8.61 25.98
C LYS A 52 -14.53 -8.43 26.19
N PHE A 53 -13.81 -8.20 25.11
CA PHE A 53 -12.38 -7.91 25.14
C PHE A 53 -12.03 -6.72 26.05
N MET A 54 -12.74 -5.60 25.95
CA MET A 54 -12.49 -4.45 26.84
C MET A 54 -12.84 -4.77 28.29
N ILE A 55 -13.94 -5.49 28.53
CA ILE A 55 -14.33 -5.92 29.87
C ILE A 55 -13.20 -6.77 30.47
N ASP A 56 -12.59 -7.66 29.69
CA ASP A 56 -11.46 -8.48 30.13
C ASP A 56 -10.25 -7.63 30.51
N ILE A 57 -9.87 -6.63 29.70
CA ILE A 57 -8.78 -5.69 30.05
C ILE A 57 -9.11 -4.92 31.33
N ILE A 58 -10.29 -4.32 31.40
CA ILE A 58 -10.70 -3.47 32.52
C ILE A 58 -10.73 -4.26 33.83
N ASN A 59 -11.16 -5.52 33.79
CA ASN A 59 -11.17 -6.39 34.97
C ASN A 59 -9.76 -6.73 35.50
N THR A 60 -8.74 -6.65 34.66
CA THR A 60 -7.34 -6.92 35.03
C THR A 60 -6.59 -5.69 35.56
N LEU A 61 -7.08 -4.48 35.26
CA LEU A 61 -6.48 -3.22 35.71
C LEU A 61 -6.87 -2.89 37.15
N ASP A 62 -5.95 -2.24 37.88
CA ASP A 62 -6.26 -1.64 39.18
C ASP A 62 -6.94 -0.27 38.97
N ILE A 63 -8.27 -0.27 39.02
CA ILE A 63 -9.10 0.92 38.79
C ILE A 63 -9.39 1.60 40.12
N GLY A 64 -9.07 2.88 40.22
CA GLY A 64 -9.30 3.66 41.42
C GLY A 64 -8.89 5.12 41.28
N LEU A 65 -9.34 5.95 42.23
CA LEU A 65 -9.10 7.40 42.20
C LEU A 65 -7.62 7.79 42.15
N ASN A 66 -6.76 6.95 42.73
CA ASN A 66 -5.29 7.09 42.80
C ASN A 66 -4.54 6.04 41.95
N ALA A 67 -5.26 5.25 41.16
CA ALA A 67 -4.70 4.21 40.29
C ALA A 67 -5.13 4.51 38.84
N THR A 68 -5.63 3.55 38.08
CA THR A 68 -6.10 3.77 36.70
C THR A 68 -7.51 4.35 36.67
N ARG A 69 -7.77 5.34 35.80
CA ARG A 69 -9.13 5.77 35.42
C ARG A 69 -9.39 5.35 33.98
N VAL A 70 -10.61 4.88 33.71
CA VAL A 70 -10.97 4.37 32.37
C VAL A 70 -12.19 5.13 31.85
N GLY A 71 -12.08 5.65 30.63
CA GLY A 71 -13.16 6.21 29.83
C GLY A 71 -13.44 5.36 28.60
N VAL A 72 -14.68 5.32 28.14
CA VAL A 72 -15.08 4.63 26.91
C VAL A 72 -15.87 5.59 26.03
N VAL A 73 -15.38 5.76 24.80
CA VAL A 73 -15.95 6.62 23.77
C VAL A 73 -16.30 5.77 22.56
N GLN A 74 -17.57 5.75 22.22
CA GLN A 74 -18.08 5.08 21.03
C GLN A 74 -18.17 6.06 19.88
N TYR A 75 -17.75 5.67 18.66
CA TYR A 75 -17.86 6.54 17.50
C TYR A 75 -18.31 5.82 16.21
N SER A 76 -18.93 6.59 15.33
CA SER A 76 -19.21 6.25 13.94
C SER A 76 -19.24 7.54 13.09
N SER A 77 -20.38 7.97 12.55
CA SER A 77 -20.62 9.34 12.05
C SER A 77 -20.88 10.35 13.18
N GLN A 78 -21.08 9.87 14.40
CA GLN A 78 -21.26 10.67 15.61
C GLN A 78 -20.45 10.06 16.75
N VAL A 79 -20.15 10.84 17.78
CA VAL A 79 -19.42 10.39 18.97
C VAL A 79 -20.37 10.38 20.17
N ARG A 80 -20.33 9.31 20.97
CA ARG A 80 -21.10 9.17 22.23
C ARG A 80 -20.20 8.67 23.35
N THR A 81 -20.39 9.23 24.54
CA THR A 81 -19.79 8.75 25.79
C THR A 81 -20.78 7.86 26.51
N ASP A 82 -20.36 6.66 26.88
CA ASP A 82 -21.18 5.72 27.65
C ASP A 82 -20.59 5.51 29.03
N GLU A 83 -21.38 5.80 30.08
CA GLU A 83 -20.97 5.59 31.48
C GLU A 83 -21.04 4.09 31.89
N SER A 84 -21.63 3.21 31.06
CA SER A 84 -21.76 1.78 31.33
C SER A 84 -21.50 0.91 30.10
N ILE A 85 -20.41 0.14 30.17
CA ILE A 85 -19.90 -0.72 29.09
C ILE A 85 -20.90 -1.80 28.65
N ASN A 86 -21.77 -2.24 29.58
CA ASN A 86 -22.79 -3.27 29.34
C ASN A 86 -24.00 -2.78 28.53
N GLN A 87 -24.12 -1.48 28.24
CA GLN A 87 -25.30 -0.88 27.58
C GLN A 87 -25.01 -0.20 26.23
N ILE A 88 -23.81 -0.36 25.67
CA ILE A 88 -23.41 0.29 24.40
C ILE A 88 -24.26 -0.22 23.21
N ILE A 89 -24.75 0.66 22.33
CA ILE A 89 -25.58 0.28 21.16
C ILE A 89 -24.90 0.77 19.88
N PRO A 90 -24.66 -0.10 18.86
CA PRO A 90 -23.93 0.29 17.65
C PRO A 90 -24.64 1.38 16.82
N LEU A 91 -23.87 2.33 16.29
CA LEU A 91 -24.33 3.52 15.58
C LEU A 91 -24.06 3.36 14.06
N ALA A 92 -24.98 2.74 13.33
CA ALA A 92 -24.76 2.18 11.99
C ALA A 92 -24.58 3.17 10.78
N GLN A 93 -23.73 4.20 10.89
CA GLN A 93 -23.35 5.09 9.78
C GLN A 93 -21.92 5.62 9.93
N GLY A 94 -21.09 5.58 8.87
CA GLY A 94 -19.76 6.22 8.71
C GLY A 94 -18.66 5.89 9.73
N THR A 95 -17.40 6.19 9.38
CA THR A 95 -16.21 5.93 10.23
C THR A 95 -15.40 7.23 10.38
N MET A 96 -15.84 8.13 11.26
CA MET A 96 -15.22 9.45 11.49
C MET A 96 -14.21 9.38 12.66
N THR A 97 -13.09 8.69 12.45
CA THR A 97 -12.09 8.47 13.49
C THR A 97 -11.39 9.76 13.90
N GLY A 98 -11.16 10.70 12.97
CA GLY A 98 -10.57 12.00 13.28
C GLY A 98 -11.46 12.84 14.21
N LEU A 99 -12.78 12.81 13.98
CA LEU A 99 -13.77 13.41 14.88
C LEU A 99 -13.69 12.80 16.29
N ALA A 100 -13.52 11.49 16.38
CA ALA A 100 -13.43 10.76 17.65
C ALA A 100 -12.16 11.13 18.42
N ILE A 101 -11.00 11.24 17.74
CA ILE A 101 -9.74 11.71 18.35
C ILE A 101 -9.89 13.16 18.83
N ARG A 102 -10.55 14.03 18.06
CA ARG A 102 -10.81 15.42 18.47
C ARG A 102 -11.70 15.49 19.70
N TYR A 103 -12.74 14.66 19.76
CA TYR A 103 -13.61 14.57 20.93
C TYR A 103 -12.83 14.09 22.16
N MET A 104 -12.01 13.05 22.00
CA MET A 104 -11.15 12.55 23.07
C MET A 104 -10.25 13.66 23.65
N MET A 105 -9.61 14.46 22.81
CA MET A 105 -8.74 15.56 23.27
C MET A 105 -9.50 16.67 24.01
N ASN A 106 -10.69 17.02 23.54
CA ASN A 106 -11.39 18.24 24.00
C ASN A 106 -12.46 17.97 25.05
N GLU A 107 -12.88 16.71 25.22
CA GLU A 107 -13.96 16.33 26.13
C GLU A 107 -13.51 15.21 27.07
N ALA A 108 -12.87 14.14 26.57
CA ALA A 108 -12.53 12.97 27.40
C ALA A 108 -11.28 13.19 28.29
N PHE A 109 -10.23 13.82 27.74
CA PHE A 109 -9.03 14.23 28.50
C PHE A 109 -9.17 15.67 28.99
N THR A 110 -10.20 15.90 29.81
CA THR A 110 -10.44 17.18 30.48
C THR A 110 -10.57 17.00 32.00
N PRO A 111 -10.19 18.01 32.81
CA PRO A 111 -10.38 17.95 34.26
C PRO A 111 -11.84 17.69 34.65
N GLU A 112 -12.79 18.20 33.86
CA GLU A 112 -14.23 18.00 34.03
C GLU A 112 -14.64 16.54 33.83
N ALA A 113 -14.00 15.83 32.89
CA ALA A 113 -14.18 14.40 32.67
C ALA A 113 -13.33 13.51 33.59
N GLY A 114 -12.50 14.10 34.45
CA GLY A 114 -11.69 13.40 35.45
C GLY A 114 -10.24 13.14 35.04
N ASP A 115 -9.74 13.81 34.02
CA ASP A 115 -8.32 13.83 33.64
C ASP A 115 -7.43 14.42 34.75
N ARG A 116 -6.22 13.88 34.91
CA ARG A 116 -5.26 14.32 35.93
C ARG A 116 -4.00 14.88 35.24
N PRO A 117 -3.65 16.17 35.47
CA PRO A 117 -2.59 16.87 34.71
C PRO A 117 -1.14 16.39 34.97
N LYS A 118 -0.93 15.35 35.78
CA LYS A 118 0.39 14.75 36.08
C LYS A 118 0.39 13.23 35.91
N VAL A 119 -0.63 12.72 35.24
CA VAL A 119 -0.86 11.30 35.01
C VAL A 119 -0.79 11.09 33.49
N PRO A 120 -0.15 10.01 33.02
CA PRO A 120 -0.09 9.70 31.59
C PRO A 120 -1.49 9.49 31.00
N ASN A 121 -1.73 10.10 29.84
CA ASN A 121 -2.95 9.97 29.08
C ASN A 121 -2.75 8.99 27.94
N VAL A 122 -3.44 7.86 28.00
CA VAL A 122 -3.31 6.76 27.04
C VAL A 122 -4.64 6.55 26.32
N ALA A 123 -4.60 6.50 24.99
CA ALA A 123 -5.75 6.27 24.14
C ALA A 123 -5.59 4.96 23.38
N VAL A 124 -6.62 4.09 23.41
CA VAL A 124 -6.67 2.86 22.62
C VAL A 124 -7.79 2.99 21.59
N ILE A 125 -7.40 3.08 20.31
CA ILE A 125 -8.34 3.19 19.19
C ILE A 125 -8.53 1.81 18.59
N VAL A 126 -9.75 1.30 18.60
CA VAL A 126 -10.11 0.02 17.97
C VAL A 126 -11.00 0.29 16.75
N THR A 127 -10.58 -0.15 15.56
CA THR A 127 -11.32 0.05 14.31
C THR A 127 -11.14 -1.11 13.32
N ASP A 128 -12.17 -1.39 12.52
CA ASP A 128 -12.13 -2.34 11.40
C ASP A 128 -12.16 -1.68 10.02
N GLY A 129 -12.25 -0.35 9.99
CA GLY A 129 -12.55 0.44 8.81
C GLY A 129 -11.47 1.46 8.50
N ARG A 130 -11.47 1.93 7.25
CA ARG A 130 -10.69 3.11 6.87
C ARG A 130 -11.41 4.36 7.35
N PRO A 131 -10.71 5.31 8.00
CA PRO A 131 -11.31 6.57 8.38
C PRO A 131 -11.79 7.33 7.13
N GLN A 132 -12.96 7.96 7.25
CA GLN A 132 -13.56 8.76 6.18
C GLN A 132 -13.20 10.25 6.30
N ASP A 133 -12.43 10.60 7.33
CA ASP A 133 -11.94 11.94 7.64
C ASP A 133 -10.41 11.95 7.83
N ARG A 134 -9.85 13.17 7.94
CA ARG A 134 -8.40 13.36 8.08
C ARG A 134 -7.96 13.06 9.51
N VAL A 135 -7.22 11.96 9.69
CA VAL A 135 -6.75 11.51 11.02
C VAL A 135 -5.34 11.99 11.37
N ALA A 136 -4.45 12.17 10.39
CA ALA A 136 -3.03 12.44 10.63
C ALA A 136 -2.78 13.76 11.39
N GLU A 137 -3.45 14.83 10.97
CA GLU A 137 -3.31 16.17 11.57
C GLU A 137 -3.83 16.18 13.02
N VAL A 138 -4.99 15.55 13.26
CA VAL A 138 -5.63 15.51 14.58
C VAL A 138 -4.87 14.59 15.54
N ALA A 139 -4.35 13.47 15.06
CA ALA A 139 -3.50 12.59 15.84
C ALA A 139 -2.16 13.25 16.20
N ALA A 140 -1.58 14.06 15.30
CA ALA A 140 -0.40 14.85 15.62
C ALA A 140 -0.65 15.84 16.75
N GLU A 141 -1.77 16.57 16.70
CA GLU A 141 -2.18 17.47 17.78
C GLU A 141 -2.37 16.72 19.11
N ALA A 142 -2.97 15.52 19.09
CA ALA A 142 -3.13 14.70 20.28
C ALA A 142 -1.79 14.28 20.89
N ARG A 143 -0.83 13.89 20.04
CA ARG A 143 0.55 13.55 20.48
C ARG A 143 1.29 14.75 21.04
N GLU A 144 1.14 15.93 20.44
CA GLU A 144 1.71 17.18 20.96
C GLU A 144 1.16 17.57 22.34
N LYS A 145 -0.09 17.18 22.65
CA LYS A 145 -0.68 17.32 23.99
C LYS A 145 -0.23 16.24 24.98
N GLY A 146 0.67 15.34 24.59
CA GLY A 146 1.19 14.27 25.44
C GLY A 146 0.26 13.07 25.58
N ILE A 147 -0.67 12.87 24.64
CA ILE A 147 -1.55 11.70 24.62
C ILE A 147 -0.87 10.59 23.82
N GLU A 148 -0.65 9.45 24.45
CA GLU A 148 -0.06 8.25 23.85
C GLU A 148 -1.16 7.42 23.19
N ILE A 149 -1.05 7.18 21.88
CA ILE A 149 -2.11 6.54 21.08
C ILE A 149 -1.67 5.16 20.62
N TYR A 150 -2.43 4.15 21.05
CA TYR A 150 -2.38 2.77 20.59
C TYR A 150 -3.48 2.55 19.54
N ALA A 151 -3.10 2.18 18.32
CA ALA A 151 -4.02 1.91 17.23
C ALA A 151 -4.15 0.40 16.98
N VAL A 152 -5.36 -0.11 17.15
CA VAL A 152 -5.73 -1.53 16.98
C VAL A 152 -6.64 -1.64 15.77
N GLY A 153 -6.06 -2.15 14.69
CA GLY A 153 -6.78 -2.51 13.48
C GLY A 153 -7.26 -3.94 13.53
N VAL A 154 -8.52 -4.17 13.18
CA VAL A 154 -9.09 -5.52 13.08
C VAL A 154 -9.52 -5.83 11.65
N ALA A 155 -9.20 -7.02 11.18
CA ALA A 155 -9.53 -7.55 9.85
C ALA A 155 -9.04 -6.66 8.68
N ARG A 156 -9.85 -5.70 8.22
CA ARG A 156 -9.64 -4.90 7.00
C ARG A 156 -9.03 -3.52 7.27
N ALA A 157 -8.55 -3.29 8.48
CA ALA A 157 -7.94 -2.02 8.87
C ALA A 157 -6.65 -1.75 8.08
N ASP A 158 -6.45 -0.50 7.65
CA ASP A 158 -5.31 -0.09 6.86
C ASP A 158 -4.13 0.34 7.73
N MET A 159 -2.97 -0.28 7.53
CA MET A 159 -1.74 0.01 8.29
C MET A 159 -1.26 1.46 8.13
N THR A 160 -1.50 2.08 6.97
CA THR A 160 -1.13 3.49 6.74
C THR A 160 -1.93 4.41 7.65
N SER A 161 -3.25 4.18 7.72
CA SER A 161 -4.15 4.89 8.61
C SER A 161 -3.85 4.63 10.09
N LEU A 162 -3.56 3.38 10.46
CA LEU A 162 -3.19 3.03 11.85
C LEU A 162 -1.89 3.72 12.29
N ARG A 163 -0.86 3.72 11.43
CA ARG A 163 0.41 4.43 11.69
C ARG A 163 0.23 5.95 11.76
N ALA A 164 -0.67 6.51 10.95
CA ALA A 164 -0.97 7.94 11.01
C ALA A 164 -1.61 8.35 12.36
N MET A 165 -2.37 7.45 12.98
CA MET A 165 -3.03 7.66 14.28
C MET A 165 -2.12 7.37 15.47
N ALA A 166 -1.39 6.26 15.44
CA ALA A 166 -0.59 5.79 16.56
C ALA A 166 0.57 6.72 16.93
N SER A 167 1.08 6.55 18.15
CA SER A 167 2.32 7.19 18.61
C SER A 167 3.56 6.37 18.20
N PRO A 168 4.71 7.02 17.94
CA PRO A 168 5.97 6.30 17.75
C PRO A 168 6.49 5.75 19.10
N PRO A 169 7.23 4.62 19.11
CA PRO A 169 7.57 3.77 17.97
C PRO A 169 6.38 2.91 17.51
N PHE A 170 6.20 2.78 16.18
CA PHE A 170 5.03 2.11 15.61
C PHE A 170 4.98 0.60 15.88
N GLU A 171 6.14 -0.03 16.10
CA GLU A 171 6.24 -1.45 16.46
C GLU A 171 5.56 -1.74 17.80
N ASP A 172 5.44 -0.72 18.65
CA ASP A 172 4.88 -0.85 19.99
C ASP A 172 3.42 -0.42 20.11
N HIS A 173 2.95 0.40 19.18
CA HIS A 173 1.68 1.12 19.28
C HIS A 173 0.69 0.76 18.17
N VAL A 174 1.11 0.02 17.14
CA VAL A 174 0.24 -0.40 16.04
C VAL A 174 0.05 -1.91 16.08
N PHE A 175 -1.20 -2.33 16.25
CA PHE A 175 -1.57 -3.74 16.31
C PHE A 175 -2.56 -4.02 15.19
N LEU A 176 -2.24 -5.01 14.35
CA LEU A 176 -3.16 -5.51 13.33
C LEU A 176 -3.54 -6.94 13.67
N VAL A 177 -4.84 -7.18 13.82
CA VAL A 177 -5.39 -8.48 14.19
C VAL A 177 -6.23 -9.00 13.02
N GLU A 178 -5.98 -10.22 12.58
CA GLU A 178 -6.65 -10.81 11.40
C GLU A 178 -8.17 -10.95 11.58
N SER A 179 -8.65 -11.12 12.82
CA SER A 179 -10.08 -11.24 13.13
C SER A 179 -10.41 -10.74 14.53
N PHE A 180 -11.67 -10.39 14.76
CA PHE A 180 -12.16 -9.99 16.07
C PHE A 180 -11.98 -11.07 17.14
N ASP A 181 -11.96 -12.35 16.77
CA ASP A 181 -11.77 -13.45 17.71
C ASP A 181 -10.33 -13.50 18.27
N LEU A 182 -9.37 -12.93 17.55
CA LEU A 182 -7.97 -12.87 17.95
C LEU A 182 -7.63 -11.57 18.70
N ILE A 183 -8.58 -10.65 18.90
CA ILE A 183 -8.33 -9.36 19.56
C ILE A 183 -7.85 -9.52 21.01
N HIS A 184 -8.20 -10.66 21.65
CA HIS A 184 -7.70 -11.02 22.97
C HIS A 184 -6.17 -11.16 23.03
N GLN A 185 -5.49 -11.46 21.91
CA GLN A 185 -4.02 -11.51 21.86
C GLN A 185 -3.39 -10.13 22.06
N PHE A 186 -3.97 -9.10 21.44
CA PHE A 186 -3.58 -7.71 21.71
C PHE A 186 -3.81 -7.36 23.19
N GLY A 187 -4.90 -7.84 23.79
CA GLY A 187 -5.17 -7.59 25.21
C GLY A 187 -4.08 -8.08 26.14
N ILE A 188 -3.53 -9.27 25.87
CA ILE A 188 -2.40 -9.82 26.64
C ILE A 188 -1.14 -8.97 26.44
N GLN A 189 -0.81 -8.61 25.20
CA GLN A 189 0.37 -7.77 24.90
C GLN A 189 0.25 -6.36 25.49
N PHE A 190 -0.94 -5.78 25.41
CA PHE A 190 -1.24 -4.46 25.95
C PHE A 190 -1.23 -4.47 27.49
N GLN A 191 -1.74 -5.55 28.11
CA GLN A 191 -1.61 -5.77 29.54
C GLN A 191 -0.14 -5.89 29.92
N ASP A 192 0.66 -6.73 29.27
CA ASP A 192 2.09 -6.88 29.57
C ASP A 192 2.84 -5.55 29.47
N LYS A 193 2.42 -4.65 28.58
CA LYS A 193 2.98 -3.30 28.43
C LYS A 193 2.53 -2.34 29.53
N LEU A 194 1.23 -2.26 29.83
CA LEU A 194 0.72 -1.41 30.93
C LEU A 194 1.22 -1.88 32.30
N CYS A 195 1.39 -3.19 32.46
CA CYS A 195 1.81 -3.88 33.68
C CYS A 195 3.31 -4.10 33.76
N GLY A 196 4.03 -3.73 32.69
CA GLY A 196 5.45 -3.96 32.49
C GLY A 196 6.26 -3.11 33.44
N VAL A 197 7.14 -3.80 34.15
CA VAL A 197 8.18 -3.28 35.03
C VAL A 197 8.99 -2.20 34.31
N ASP A 198 9.63 -1.29 35.06
CA ASP A 198 10.59 -0.32 34.54
C ASP A 198 11.63 -1.02 33.62
N LEU A 199 11.46 -0.88 32.31
CA LEU A 199 12.20 -1.62 31.28
C LEU A 199 13.69 -1.22 31.28
N CYS A 200 14.02 -0.01 31.74
CA CYS A 200 15.38 0.44 31.98
C CYS A 200 16.05 -0.25 33.20
N LEU A 201 15.30 -0.96 34.05
CA LEU A 201 15.83 -1.63 35.27
C LEU A 201 15.93 -3.15 35.17
N GLU A 202 15.15 -3.82 34.31
CA GLU A 202 15.10 -5.31 34.25
C GLU A 202 15.64 -5.94 32.95
N SER A 203 15.96 -5.16 31.92
CA SER A 203 16.48 -5.68 30.63
C SER A 203 17.74 -4.96 30.15
N ASP A 204 18.55 -5.64 29.33
CA ASP A 204 19.64 -5.02 28.56
C ASP A 204 19.02 -4.16 27.44
N HIS A 205 18.62 -2.95 27.79
CA HIS A 205 17.87 -2.01 26.94
C HIS A 205 18.72 -1.42 25.79
N GLY A 206 20.05 -1.61 25.79
CA GLY A 206 20.90 -1.26 24.64
C GLY A 206 20.95 0.23 24.26
N CYS A 207 20.53 1.13 25.17
CA CYS A 207 20.72 2.58 24.98
C CYS A 207 22.19 2.95 25.21
N GLU A 208 22.79 3.69 24.27
CA GLU A 208 24.19 4.10 24.40
C GLU A 208 24.41 5.10 25.55
N HIS A 209 23.46 6.00 25.80
CA HIS A 209 23.57 7.03 26.83
C HIS A 209 22.50 6.93 27.92
N ILE A 210 21.33 7.55 27.73
CA ILE A 210 20.28 7.66 28.76
C ILE A 210 19.07 6.84 28.30
N CYS A 211 18.49 6.07 29.21
CA CYS A 211 17.24 5.33 29.01
C CYS A 211 16.14 5.98 29.85
N GLU A 212 15.01 6.34 29.22
CA GLU A 212 13.84 6.86 29.90
C GLU A 212 12.64 5.91 29.67
N SER A 213 12.17 5.30 30.76
CA SER A 213 11.03 4.36 30.75
C SER A 213 9.70 5.10 30.55
N THR A 214 8.88 4.59 29.62
CA THR A 214 7.48 4.99 29.43
C THR A 214 6.56 3.80 29.74
N PRO A 215 5.25 4.00 30.02
CA PRO A 215 4.34 2.89 30.26
C PRO A 215 4.27 1.94 29.04
N GLY A 216 4.97 0.80 29.10
CA GLY A 216 5.00 -0.20 28.03
C GLY A 216 6.09 -0.06 26.98
N SER A 217 7.02 0.88 27.13
CA SER A 217 8.19 1.05 26.24
C SER A 217 9.33 1.82 26.94
N TYR A 218 10.41 2.11 26.23
CA TYR A 218 11.46 3.04 26.66
C TYR A 218 12.03 3.75 25.43
N HIS A 219 12.62 4.93 25.62
CA HIS A 219 13.36 5.59 24.55
C HIS A 219 14.75 6.01 25.03
N CYS A 220 15.69 6.04 24.08
CA CYS A 220 17.08 6.40 24.35
C CYS A 220 17.31 7.89 24.08
N LEU A 221 17.94 8.58 25.01
CA LEU A 221 18.32 9.99 24.91
C LEU A 221 19.84 10.13 24.89
N CYS A 222 20.34 11.12 24.15
CA CYS A 222 21.77 11.42 24.07
C CYS A 222 22.15 12.59 24.99
N LEU A 223 23.39 12.56 25.49
CA LEU A 223 23.97 13.67 26.24
C LEU A 223 24.13 14.92 25.35
N PRO A 224 24.14 16.14 25.93
CA PRO A 224 24.37 17.38 25.17
C PRO A 224 25.65 17.31 24.33
N GLY A 225 25.55 17.66 23.04
CA GLY A 225 26.65 17.53 22.07
C GLY A 225 26.60 16.24 21.24
N TYR A 226 25.55 15.44 21.38
CA TYR A 226 25.30 14.21 20.63
C TYR A 226 23.85 14.14 20.13
N THR A 227 23.60 13.43 19.03
CA THR A 227 22.26 13.18 18.47
C THR A 227 21.99 11.69 18.32
N VAL A 228 20.74 11.26 18.49
CA VAL A 228 20.36 9.85 18.33
C VAL A 228 20.43 9.45 16.86
N ASN A 229 20.98 8.27 16.57
CA ASN A 229 21.08 7.72 15.22
C ASN A 229 19.75 7.09 14.77
N ASP A 230 19.64 6.74 13.49
CA ASP A 230 18.44 6.14 12.89
C ASP A 230 18.02 4.80 13.51
N ASP A 231 18.92 4.15 14.26
CA ASP A 231 18.63 2.93 15.02
C ASP A 231 17.86 3.19 16.33
N GLY A 232 17.66 4.46 16.70
CA GLY A 232 16.96 4.89 17.91
C GLY A 232 17.67 4.54 19.22
N LYS A 233 18.93 4.08 19.17
CA LYS A 233 19.66 3.52 20.33
C LYS A 233 21.06 4.07 20.51
N THR A 234 21.79 4.32 19.42
CA THR A 234 23.16 4.85 19.44
C THR A 234 23.18 6.37 19.25
N CYS A 235 24.25 7.00 19.70
CA CYS A 235 24.44 8.45 19.73
C CYS A 235 25.65 8.85 18.89
N ALA A 236 25.47 9.66 17.86
CA ALA A 236 26.57 10.28 17.13
C ALA A 236 27.00 11.59 17.80
N ALA A 237 28.31 11.81 17.89
CA ALA A 237 28.84 13.11 18.30
C ALA A 237 28.48 14.17 17.26
N ILE A 238 28.05 15.34 17.72
CA ILE A 238 27.91 16.51 16.86
C ILE A 238 29.34 16.98 16.56
N ASP A 239 29.86 16.62 15.38
CA ASP A 239 31.21 16.98 14.96
C ASP A 239 31.37 18.50 14.97
N LEU A 240 32.31 19.02 15.77
CA LEU A 240 32.70 20.43 15.82
C LEU A 240 33.55 20.86 14.60
N LEU A 241 33.30 20.26 13.43
CA LEU A 241 33.67 20.86 12.17
C LEU A 241 32.67 21.98 11.93
N ILE A 242 33.16 23.22 11.94
CA ILE A 242 32.36 24.35 11.45
C ILE A 242 32.07 24.02 9.99
N ASP A 243 30.83 23.63 9.71
CA ASP A 243 30.39 23.32 8.36
C ASP A 243 30.26 24.62 7.58
N TYR A 244 31.32 24.98 6.86
CA TYR A 244 31.35 26.16 6.03
C TYR A 244 30.31 26.13 4.90
N CYS A 245 29.83 24.95 4.51
CA CYS A 245 28.77 24.78 3.52
C CYS A 245 27.37 25.13 4.08
N SER A 246 27.15 24.99 5.39
CA SER A 246 25.88 25.36 6.06
C SER A 246 25.62 26.87 6.12
N PHE A 247 26.61 27.73 5.87
CA PHE A 247 26.39 29.19 5.85
C PHE A 247 25.70 29.70 4.57
N GLY A 248 25.49 28.85 3.56
CA GLY A 248 24.73 29.20 2.35
C GLY A 248 25.40 30.21 1.41
N ASN A 249 26.69 30.49 1.57
CA ASN A 249 27.42 31.50 0.77
C ASN A 249 28.48 30.91 -0.18
N HIS A 250 28.50 29.59 -0.37
CA HIS A 250 29.63 28.91 -1.01
C HIS A 250 29.67 29.02 -2.55
N SER A 251 28.58 29.43 -3.20
CA SER A 251 28.49 29.63 -4.66
C SER A 251 29.05 28.47 -5.51
N CYS A 252 29.06 27.24 -4.98
CA CYS A 252 29.46 26.04 -5.72
C CYS A 252 28.32 25.62 -6.63
N ASP A 253 28.64 25.26 -7.86
CA ASP A 253 27.66 24.84 -8.87
C ASP A 253 27.08 23.44 -8.56
N HIS A 254 27.95 22.52 -8.13
CA HIS A 254 27.56 21.20 -7.61
C HIS A 254 27.81 21.12 -6.10
N GLU A 255 28.74 20.26 -5.68
CA GLU A 255 28.90 19.91 -4.28
C GLU A 255 29.86 20.87 -3.56
N CYS A 256 29.47 21.35 -2.38
CA CYS A 256 30.36 22.04 -1.45
C CYS A 256 30.89 21.02 -0.43
N VAL A 257 32.21 21.00 -0.25
CA VAL A 257 32.88 20.12 0.72
C VAL A 257 33.62 20.98 1.73
N SER A 258 33.18 20.92 2.99
CA SER A 258 33.85 21.56 4.11
C SER A 258 35.20 20.91 4.36
N VAL A 259 36.23 21.74 4.52
CA VAL A 259 37.61 21.34 4.80
C VAL A 259 38.13 22.12 6.01
N LEU A 260 39.24 21.69 6.59
CA LEU A 260 39.88 22.42 7.69
C LEU A 260 40.17 23.88 7.25
N ASN A 261 39.48 24.82 7.89
CA ASN A 261 39.53 26.27 7.64
C ASN A 261 38.90 26.77 6.32
N GLY A 262 37.86 26.11 5.79
CA GLY A 262 37.06 26.66 4.69
C GLY A 262 36.19 25.63 3.97
N TYR A 263 35.86 25.91 2.72
CA TYR A 263 35.19 24.96 1.82
C TYR A 263 35.88 24.91 0.46
N ARG A 264 35.65 23.83 -0.29
CA ARG A 264 36.00 23.72 -1.70
C ARG A 264 34.83 23.13 -2.49
N CYS A 265 34.71 23.49 -3.76
CA CYS A 265 33.70 22.91 -4.64
C CYS A 265 34.21 21.61 -5.28
N ARG A 266 33.33 20.64 -5.41
CA ARG A 266 33.58 19.37 -6.10
C ARG A 266 32.50 19.17 -7.15
N CYS A 267 32.92 18.79 -8.35
CA CYS A 267 31.99 18.44 -9.42
C CYS A 267 31.61 16.97 -9.35
N ASN A 268 30.35 16.68 -9.69
CA ASN A 268 29.85 15.32 -9.86
C ASN A 268 30.63 14.56 -10.96
N GLU A 269 30.57 13.23 -10.94
CA GLU A 269 31.21 12.40 -11.96
C GLU A 269 30.77 12.85 -13.37
N GLY A 270 31.73 12.91 -14.30
CA GLY A 270 31.47 13.42 -15.64
C GLY A 270 31.59 14.91 -15.85
N TYR A 271 31.80 15.69 -14.79
CA TYR A 271 32.00 17.13 -14.88
C TYR A 271 33.41 17.53 -14.45
N ARG A 272 33.98 18.54 -15.12
CA ARG A 272 35.26 19.13 -14.73
C ARG A 272 35.05 20.48 -14.06
N LEU A 273 35.80 20.73 -12.99
CA LEU A 273 35.82 22.03 -12.33
C LEU A 273 36.62 23.02 -13.18
N LEU A 274 36.03 24.18 -13.46
CA LEU A 274 36.69 25.25 -14.21
C LEU A 274 37.72 25.99 -13.34
N GLU A 275 38.53 26.84 -13.97
CA GLU A 275 39.62 27.59 -13.30
C GLU A 275 39.12 28.51 -12.17
N ASP A 276 37.84 28.91 -12.21
CA ASP A 276 37.19 29.69 -11.15
C ASP A 276 36.98 28.89 -9.84
N SER A 277 37.28 27.59 -9.85
CA SER A 277 37.14 26.66 -8.73
C SER A 277 35.72 26.54 -8.17
N LYS A 278 34.70 26.92 -8.97
CA LYS A 278 33.28 26.93 -8.56
C LYS A 278 32.33 26.31 -9.57
N THR A 279 32.55 26.53 -10.86
CA THR A 279 31.64 26.11 -11.93
C THR A 279 32.04 24.77 -12.51
N CYS A 280 31.04 23.91 -12.76
CA CYS A 280 31.22 22.56 -13.25
C CYS A 280 30.77 22.46 -14.71
N GLN A 281 31.67 22.07 -15.61
CA GLN A 281 31.35 21.89 -17.03
C GLN A 281 31.26 20.40 -17.39
N ASP A 282 30.20 20.02 -18.09
CA ASP A 282 30.00 18.66 -18.60
C ASP A 282 31.16 18.26 -19.54
N MET A 283 31.76 17.10 -19.27
CA MET A 283 32.76 16.51 -20.14
C MET A 283 32.06 15.64 -21.19
N ASN A 284 32.18 16.04 -22.46
CA ASN A 284 31.60 15.29 -23.56
C ASN A 284 32.32 13.93 -23.76
N MET A 285 31.71 12.87 -23.23
CA MET A 285 32.24 11.50 -23.22
C MET A 285 32.36 10.93 -24.64
N CYS A 286 31.47 11.30 -25.56
CA CYS A 286 31.54 10.83 -26.96
C CYS A 286 32.84 11.23 -27.67
N ASN A 287 33.53 12.28 -27.20
CA ASN A 287 34.80 12.72 -27.77
C ASN A 287 36.03 12.20 -27.03
N THR A 288 35.86 11.64 -25.83
CA THR A 288 36.97 11.21 -24.97
C THR A 288 37.19 9.71 -24.99
N VAL A 289 36.21 8.91 -25.42
CA VAL A 289 36.29 7.45 -25.49
C VAL A 289 35.84 6.90 -26.85
N GLU A 290 36.40 5.77 -27.26
CA GLU A 290 35.98 5.06 -28.47
C GLU A 290 34.68 4.28 -28.20
N HIS A 291 33.54 4.96 -28.44
CA HIS A 291 32.22 4.53 -27.95
C HIS A 291 31.61 3.34 -28.72
N GLY A 292 31.93 3.19 -30.02
CA GLY A 292 31.49 2.06 -30.85
C GLY A 292 29.99 2.02 -31.18
N CYS A 293 29.31 3.17 -31.17
CA CYS A 293 27.89 3.27 -31.56
C CYS A 293 27.74 3.08 -33.07
N GLU A 294 26.74 2.30 -33.49
CA GLU A 294 26.44 2.12 -34.92
C GLU A 294 25.91 3.42 -35.57
N TYR A 295 25.05 4.17 -34.87
CA TYR A 295 24.46 5.41 -35.40
C TYR A 295 24.99 6.68 -34.71
N GLN A 296 24.40 7.11 -33.60
CA GLN A 296 24.78 8.37 -32.95
C GLN A 296 25.07 8.15 -31.46
N CYS A 297 26.17 8.74 -30.98
CA CYS A 297 26.52 8.81 -29.57
C CYS A 297 25.94 10.09 -28.95
N VAL A 298 25.31 9.96 -27.79
CA VAL A 298 24.85 11.08 -26.97
C VAL A 298 25.61 11.05 -25.66
N SER A 299 26.35 12.13 -25.39
CA SER A 299 27.08 12.27 -24.14
C SER A 299 26.11 12.59 -23.02
N THR A 300 26.25 11.88 -21.91
CA THR A 300 25.62 12.23 -20.65
C THR A 300 26.71 12.53 -19.63
N PRO A 301 26.41 13.24 -18.55
CA PRO A 301 27.44 13.49 -17.54
C PRO A 301 27.96 12.18 -16.95
N GLY A 302 29.22 11.87 -17.27
CA GLY A 302 29.95 10.71 -16.74
C GLY A 302 29.74 9.43 -17.54
N SER A 303 28.94 9.46 -18.60
CA SER A 303 28.65 8.31 -19.44
C SER A 303 28.31 8.72 -20.88
N TYR A 304 27.99 7.74 -21.71
CA TYR A 304 27.42 7.98 -23.03
C TYR A 304 26.43 6.86 -23.34
N HIS A 305 25.50 7.12 -24.24
CA HIS A 305 24.64 6.10 -24.80
C HIS A 305 24.50 6.28 -26.30
N CYS A 306 24.22 5.18 -26.98
CA CYS A 306 23.96 5.18 -28.41
C CYS A 306 22.46 5.36 -28.65
N ILE A 307 22.10 6.15 -29.66
CA ILE A 307 20.74 6.27 -30.16
C ILE A 307 20.68 5.71 -31.58
N CYS A 308 19.51 5.25 -31.98
CA CYS A 308 19.23 4.69 -33.31
C CYS A 308 18.36 5.65 -34.15
N PRO A 309 18.38 5.53 -35.48
CA PRO A 309 17.51 6.30 -36.35
C PRO A 309 16.03 5.93 -36.14
N GLU A 310 15.12 6.79 -36.57
CA GLU A 310 13.68 6.59 -36.42
C GLU A 310 13.22 5.21 -36.91
N GLY A 311 12.43 4.51 -36.08
CA GLY A 311 11.89 3.19 -36.39
C GLY A 311 12.83 2.00 -36.10
N GLN A 312 13.99 2.24 -35.48
CA GLN A 312 14.91 1.19 -35.03
C GLN A 312 15.19 1.24 -33.53
N LEU A 313 15.43 0.06 -32.95
CA LEU A 313 15.77 -0.08 -31.54
C LEU A 313 17.22 -0.50 -31.34
N LEU A 314 17.84 0.06 -30.30
CA LEU A 314 19.14 -0.33 -29.81
C LEU A 314 19.09 -1.79 -29.35
N GLN A 315 19.97 -2.61 -29.88
CA GLN A 315 20.04 -4.05 -29.62
C GLN A 315 20.68 -4.34 -28.26
N ASP A 316 20.64 -5.61 -27.83
CA ASP A 316 21.16 -6.08 -26.53
C ASP A 316 22.64 -5.75 -26.25
N ASP A 317 23.41 -5.42 -27.30
CA ASP A 317 24.82 -5.00 -27.18
C ASP A 317 24.99 -3.52 -26.77
N GLY A 318 23.89 -2.76 -26.70
CA GLY A 318 23.89 -1.33 -26.38
C GLY A 318 24.55 -0.45 -27.45
N LYS A 319 24.80 -0.98 -28.65
CA LYS A 319 25.59 -0.30 -29.69
C LYS A 319 24.99 -0.40 -31.09
N SER A 320 24.37 -1.52 -31.44
CA SER A 320 23.83 -1.81 -32.77
C SER A 320 22.33 -1.49 -32.88
N CYS A 321 21.81 -1.26 -34.07
CA CYS A 321 20.42 -0.92 -34.36
C CYS A 321 19.71 -2.04 -35.16
N GLY A 322 18.44 -2.32 -34.84
CA GLY A 322 17.64 -3.35 -35.52
C GLY A 322 16.18 -2.98 -35.73
N THR A 323 15.52 -3.63 -36.71
CA THR A 323 14.10 -3.41 -37.06
C THR A 323 13.15 -4.12 -36.10
N CYS A 324 12.06 -3.46 -35.69
CA CYS A 324 11.04 -4.04 -34.82
C CYS A 324 10.33 -5.23 -35.49
N LYS A 325 10.41 -6.41 -34.85
CA LYS A 325 9.44 -7.50 -35.00
C LYS A 325 8.67 -7.63 -33.68
N SER A 326 7.43 -8.08 -33.78
CA SER A 326 6.42 -8.28 -32.71
C SER A 326 7.03 -8.45 -31.32
N ALA A 327 6.57 -7.67 -30.34
CA ALA A 327 7.03 -7.77 -28.96
C ALA A 327 6.96 -9.22 -28.47
N ASN A 328 8.12 -9.80 -28.18
CA ASN A 328 8.22 -11.11 -27.56
C ASN A 328 7.72 -10.97 -26.12
N ILE A 329 6.50 -11.42 -25.83
CA ILE A 329 5.91 -11.32 -24.47
C ILE A 329 5.55 -12.68 -23.89
N ASP A 330 5.60 -12.80 -22.56
CA ASP A 330 5.00 -13.92 -21.83
C ASP A 330 3.65 -13.45 -21.26
N LEU A 331 2.55 -13.97 -21.81
CA LEU A 331 1.18 -13.59 -21.46
C LEU A 331 0.50 -14.69 -20.65
N VAL A 332 0.07 -14.39 -19.43
CA VAL A 332 -0.76 -15.29 -18.63
C VAL A 332 -2.17 -14.71 -18.51
N LEU A 333 -3.15 -15.51 -18.95
CA LEU A 333 -4.57 -15.19 -18.91
C LEU A 333 -5.18 -15.82 -17.64
N LEU A 334 -5.79 -14.99 -16.79
CA LEU A 334 -6.52 -15.41 -15.58
C LEU A 334 -8.01 -15.27 -15.82
N ILE A 335 -8.74 -16.39 -15.95
CA ILE A 335 -10.18 -16.40 -16.21
C ILE A 335 -10.98 -16.81 -14.98
N ASP A 336 -11.90 -15.94 -14.56
CA ASP A 336 -12.85 -16.24 -13.51
C ASP A 336 -13.91 -17.26 -13.98
N GLY A 337 -13.87 -18.44 -13.37
CA GLY A 337 -14.84 -19.53 -13.55
C GLY A 337 -15.82 -19.66 -12.38
N SER A 338 -15.97 -18.61 -11.56
CA SER A 338 -16.86 -18.59 -10.42
C SER A 338 -18.33 -18.51 -10.82
N LYS A 339 -19.21 -18.89 -9.90
CA LYS A 339 -20.66 -18.95 -10.09
C LYS A 339 -21.28 -17.62 -10.50
N SER A 340 -20.72 -16.48 -10.07
CA SER A 340 -21.25 -15.15 -10.37
C SER A 340 -21.22 -14.86 -11.87
N VAL A 341 -20.15 -15.30 -12.55
CA VAL A 341 -19.90 -15.10 -13.99
C VAL A 341 -21.05 -15.63 -14.83
N ARG A 342 -21.61 -16.78 -14.45
CA ARG A 342 -22.61 -17.56 -15.20
C ARG A 342 -22.03 -18.20 -16.48
N PRO A 343 -22.55 -19.37 -16.90
CA PRO A 343 -22.04 -20.08 -18.08
C PRO A 343 -22.07 -19.26 -19.37
N GLN A 344 -23.08 -18.41 -19.54
CA GLN A 344 -23.24 -17.59 -20.74
C GLN A 344 -22.09 -16.59 -20.90
N ASN A 345 -21.74 -15.86 -19.83
CA ASN A 345 -20.63 -14.90 -19.88
C ASN A 345 -19.28 -15.63 -19.95
N PHE A 346 -19.15 -16.80 -19.33
CA PHE A 346 -17.93 -17.60 -19.41
C PHE A 346 -17.61 -18.00 -20.86
N GLU A 347 -18.62 -18.36 -21.66
CA GLU A 347 -18.44 -18.61 -23.10
C GLU A 347 -18.08 -17.33 -23.88
N LEU A 348 -18.51 -16.14 -23.43
CA LEU A 348 -18.07 -14.87 -24.01
C LEU A 348 -16.58 -14.62 -23.68
N VAL A 349 -16.14 -14.89 -22.45
CA VAL A 349 -14.73 -14.77 -22.04
C VAL A 349 -13.84 -15.69 -22.87
N LYS A 350 -14.25 -16.95 -23.13
CA LYS A 350 -13.51 -17.87 -24.00
C LYS A 350 -13.35 -17.33 -25.43
N LYS A 351 -14.41 -16.73 -25.99
CA LYS A 351 -14.35 -16.08 -27.31
C LYS A 351 -13.44 -14.86 -27.30
N PHE A 352 -13.52 -14.05 -26.24
CA PHE A 352 -12.65 -12.89 -26.03
C PHE A 352 -11.18 -13.32 -26.05
N VAL A 353 -10.83 -14.34 -25.26
CA VAL A 353 -9.47 -14.88 -25.20
C VAL A 353 -9.00 -15.30 -26.59
N ASN A 354 -9.83 -16.01 -27.36
CA ASN A 354 -9.46 -16.41 -28.72
C ASN A 354 -9.18 -15.22 -29.64
N GLN A 355 -9.97 -14.14 -29.53
CA GLN A 355 -9.75 -12.93 -30.32
C GLN A 355 -8.46 -12.20 -29.93
N VAL A 356 -8.10 -12.20 -28.64
CA VAL A 356 -6.78 -11.73 -28.20
C VAL A 356 -5.69 -12.58 -28.83
N VAL A 357 -5.80 -13.91 -28.75
CA VAL A 357 -4.80 -14.85 -29.31
C VAL A 357 -4.64 -14.67 -30.82
N ASP A 358 -5.72 -14.45 -31.58
CA ASP A 358 -5.69 -14.17 -33.03
C ASP A 358 -4.91 -12.89 -33.38
N SER A 359 -4.78 -11.98 -32.41
CA SER A 359 -4.10 -10.70 -32.58
C SER A 359 -2.60 -10.77 -32.29
N LEU A 360 -2.11 -11.88 -31.71
CA LEU A 360 -0.74 -12.05 -31.24
C LEU A 360 0.11 -12.91 -32.20
N ASP A 361 1.41 -12.64 -32.25
CA ASP A 361 2.39 -13.45 -32.98
C ASP A 361 2.89 -14.62 -32.11
N VAL A 362 2.02 -15.62 -31.91
CA VAL A 362 2.32 -16.78 -31.07
C VAL A 362 3.29 -17.72 -31.75
N SER A 363 4.47 -17.89 -31.16
CA SER A 363 5.48 -18.85 -31.61
C SER A 363 6.47 -19.19 -30.49
N PRO A 364 7.29 -20.26 -30.61
CA PRO A 364 8.29 -20.62 -29.58
C PRO A 364 9.31 -19.52 -29.26
N HIS A 365 9.59 -18.66 -30.25
CA HIS A 365 10.52 -17.53 -30.16
C HIS A 365 9.80 -16.18 -30.00
N GLY A 366 8.48 -16.13 -30.22
CA GLY A 366 7.63 -14.94 -30.15
C GLY A 366 6.88 -14.82 -28.83
N THR A 367 5.57 -14.67 -28.92
CA THR A 367 4.67 -14.62 -27.76
C THR A 367 4.35 -16.02 -27.24
N ARG A 368 4.44 -16.19 -25.92
CA ARG A 368 4.01 -17.40 -25.20
C ARG A 368 2.75 -17.09 -24.41
N VAL A 369 1.78 -18.00 -24.41
CA VAL A 369 0.48 -17.79 -23.75
C VAL A 369 0.19 -18.95 -22.80
N GLY A 370 -0.10 -18.61 -21.55
CA GLY A 370 -0.60 -19.54 -20.53
C GLY A 370 -2.02 -19.16 -20.13
N LEU A 371 -2.81 -20.14 -19.68
CA LEU A 371 -4.18 -19.94 -19.21
C LEU A 371 -4.37 -20.58 -17.84
N VAL A 372 -4.89 -19.78 -16.92
CA VAL A 372 -5.23 -20.17 -15.56
C VAL A 372 -6.70 -19.84 -15.34
N GLN A 373 -7.47 -20.83 -14.90
CA GLN A 373 -8.84 -20.63 -14.45
C GLN A 373 -8.89 -20.62 -12.93
N TYR A 374 -9.72 -19.76 -12.36
CA TYR A 374 -9.90 -19.71 -10.91
C TYR A 374 -11.37 -19.61 -10.49
N SER A 375 -11.64 -20.13 -9.29
CA SER A 375 -12.91 -19.98 -8.58
C SER A 375 -12.62 -20.06 -7.06
N SER A 376 -13.14 -21.05 -6.34
CA SER A 376 -12.68 -21.37 -4.97
C SER A 376 -11.31 -22.05 -4.93
N ARG A 377 -10.79 -22.46 -6.10
CA ARG A 377 -9.47 -23.03 -6.30
C ARG A 377 -8.92 -22.50 -7.61
N VAL A 378 -7.60 -22.53 -7.76
CA VAL A 378 -6.90 -22.14 -8.99
C VAL A 378 -6.49 -23.41 -9.74
N ARG A 379 -6.65 -23.41 -11.07
CA ARG A 379 -6.29 -24.50 -11.97
C ARG A 379 -5.56 -23.94 -13.19
N THR A 380 -4.31 -24.34 -13.40
CA THR A 380 -3.63 -24.14 -14.68
C THR A 380 -4.30 -25.02 -15.74
N GLU A 381 -4.91 -24.42 -16.75
CA GLU A 381 -5.47 -25.15 -17.89
C GLU A 381 -4.35 -25.56 -18.84
N PHE A 382 -3.40 -24.66 -19.09
CA PHE A 382 -2.14 -24.95 -19.76
C PHE A 382 -1.06 -23.88 -19.46
N PRO A 383 0.21 -24.28 -19.32
CA PRO A 383 1.33 -23.36 -19.08
C PRO A 383 1.92 -22.75 -20.36
N LEU A 384 2.84 -21.80 -20.20
CA LEU A 384 3.43 -20.99 -21.28
C LEU A 384 4.22 -21.81 -22.31
N ASN A 385 4.73 -22.98 -21.92
CA ASN A 385 5.51 -23.88 -22.78
C ASN A 385 4.71 -25.03 -23.41
N MET A 386 3.39 -25.10 -23.19
CA MET A 386 2.59 -26.25 -23.66
C MET A 386 2.18 -26.16 -25.13
N TYR A 387 1.78 -24.97 -25.60
CA TYR A 387 1.33 -24.75 -26.97
C TYR A 387 2.20 -23.71 -27.67
N HIS A 388 2.33 -23.83 -28.98
CA HIS A 388 3.27 -23.03 -29.76
C HIS A 388 2.65 -22.33 -30.96
N THR A 389 1.34 -22.52 -31.17
CA THR A 389 0.59 -21.88 -32.25
C THR A 389 -0.74 -21.34 -31.74
N ALA A 390 -1.22 -20.26 -32.37
CA ALA A 390 -2.50 -19.65 -32.02
C ALA A 390 -3.67 -20.64 -32.14
N ASP A 391 -3.67 -21.53 -33.15
CA ASP A 391 -4.75 -22.49 -33.36
C ASP A 391 -4.84 -23.56 -32.27
N GLU A 392 -3.71 -24.03 -31.75
CA GLU A 392 -3.67 -24.97 -30.61
C GLU A 392 -4.25 -24.33 -29.35
N ILE A 393 -3.82 -23.09 -29.04
CA ILE A 393 -4.30 -22.33 -27.88
C ILE A 393 -5.80 -22.12 -27.99
N LYS A 394 -6.30 -21.65 -29.13
CA LYS A 394 -7.75 -21.42 -29.32
C LYS A 394 -8.57 -22.69 -29.14
N ALA A 395 -8.07 -23.81 -29.68
CA ALA A 395 -8.73 -25.11 -29.51
C ALA A 395 -8.72 -25.58 -28.04
N ALA A 396 -7.65 -25.30 -27.30
CA ALA A 396 -7.55 -25.61 -25.87
C ALA A 396 -8.48 -24.73 -25.02
N VAL A 397 -8.49 -23.42 -25.26
CA VAL A 397 -9.39 -22.45 -24.60
C VAL A 397 -10.85 -22.88 -24.72
N MET A 398 -11.30 -23.29 -25.92
CA MET A 398 -12.68 -23.72 -26.14
C MET A 398 -13.07 -24.99 -25.37
N LYS A 399 -12.10 -25.82 -24.97
CA LYS A 399 -12.33 -27.06 -24.19
C LYS A 399 -12.37 -26.83 -22.68
N VAL A 400 -12.03 -25.63 -22.21
CA VAL A 400 -12.04 -25.33 -20.77
C VAL A 400 -13.45 -25.46 -20.21
N GLU A 401 -13.56 -26.25 -19.14
CA GLU A 401 -14.79 -26.48 -18.38
C GLU A 401 -14.94 -25.47 -17.25
N TYR A 402 -16.16 -24.95 -17.09
CA TYR A 402 -16.56 -23.96 -16.09
C TYR A 402 -16.65 -24.57 -14.67
N MET A 403 -16.20 -23.85 -13.63
CA MET A 403 -16.03 -24.40 -12.27
C MET A 403 -17.23 -24.18 -11.32
N GLU A 404 -17.99 -23.09 -11.47
CA GLU A 404 -19.23 -22.80 -10.72
C GLU A 404 -19.11 -22.64 -9.19
N LYS A 405 -17.94 -22.22 -8.68
CA LYS A 405 -17.70 -22.06 -7.22
C LYS A 405 -17.49 -20.59 -6.82
N GLY A 406 -16.82 -20.33 -5.69
CA GLY A 406 -16.51 -18.98 -5.20
C GLY A 406 -15.50 -18.24 -6.07
N THR A 407 -15.04 -17.07 -5.62
CA THR A 407 -14.20 -16.16 -6.40
C THR A 407 -12.97 -15.78 -5.57
N MET A 408 -11.85 -16.50 -5.74
CA MET A 408 -10.59 -16.27 -5.03
C MET A 408 -9.56 -15.64 -5.96
N THR A 409 -9.75 -14.35 -6.30
CA THR A 409 -8.90 -13.62 -7.23
C THR A 409 -7.50 -13.39 -6.65
N GLY A 410 -7.38 -13.17 -5.34
CA GLY A 410 -6.09 -12.98 -4.67
C GLY A 410 -5.20 -14.22 -4.79
N LEU A 411 -5.79 -15.39 -4.54
CA LEU A 411 -5.13 -16.68 -4.73
C LEU A 411 -4.73 -16.91 -6.19
N ALA A 412 -5.52 -16.44 -7.15
CA ALA A 412 -5.22 -16.54 -8.57
C ALA A 412 -4.01 -15.66 -8.95
N LEU A 413 -3.94 -14.43 -8.42
CA LEU A 413 -2.79 -13.53 -8.59
C LEU A 413 -1.52 -14.11 -7.96
N LYS A 414 -1.64 -14.69 -6.75
CA LYS A 414 -0.54 -15.43 -6.11
C LYS A 414 0.00 -16.53 -7.00
N HIS A 415 -0.88 -17.41 -7.48
CA HIS A 415 -0.51 -18.53 -8.32
C HIS A 415 0.12 -18.06 -9.64
N MET A 416 -0.37 -16.98 -10.23
CA MET A 416 0.23 -16.41 -11.43
C MET A 416 1.67 -15.95 -11.18
N LEU A 417 1.91 -15.21 -10.09
CA LEU A 417 3.22 -14.70 -9.72
C LEU A 417 4.21 -15.81 -9.37
N GLU A 418 3.81 -16.75 -8.51
CA GLU A 418 4.71 -17.77 -7.94
C GLU A 418 4.88 -19.00 -8.84
N ASN A 419 3.87 -19.35 -9.65
CA ASN A 419 3.87 -20.57 -10.45
C ASN A 419 3.86 -20.27 -11.95
N SER A 420 2.85 -19.54 -12.45
CA SER A 420 2.65 -19.39 -13.91
C SER A 420 3.79 -18.64 -14.60
N PHE A 421 4.42 -17.67 -13.93
CA PHE A 421 5.61 -16.97 -14.42
C PHE A 421 6.95 -17.59 -13.99
N SER A 422 6.94 -18.84 -13.54
CA SER A 422 8.16 -19.59 -13.27
C SER A 422 8.78 -20.14 -14.56
N GLU A 423 10.11 -20.32 -14.56
CA GLU A 423 10.80 -20.94 -15.70
C GLU A 423 10.36 -22.39 -15.95
N ALA A 424 9.93 -23.09 -14.89
CA ALA A 424 9.39 -24.44 -14.97
C ALA A 424 8.09 -24.50 -15.81
N GLU A 425 7.23 -23.49 -15.65
CA GLU A 425 5.99 -23.33 -16.43
C GLU A 425 6.20 -22.60 -17.77
N GLY A 426 7.46 -22.37 -18.15
CA GLY A 426 7.81 -21.88 -19.49
C GLY A 426 8.04 -20.38 -19.62
N ALA A 427 7.99 -19.62 -18.53
CA ALA A 427 8.37 -18.22 -18.54
C ALA A 427 9.86 -18.06 -18.87
N ARG A 428 10.19 -17.00 -19.61
CA ARG A 428 11.58 -16.73 -19.97
C ARG A 428 12.32 -16.08 -18.79
N PRO A 429 13.64 -16.35 -18.65
CA PRO A 429 14.44 -15.76 -17.59
C PRO A 429 14.38 -14.24 -17.61
N LEU A 430 14.39 -13.62 -16.42
CA LEU A 430 14.36 -12.16 -16.27
C LEU A 430 15.53 -11.47 -16.98
N SER A 431 16.67 -12.14 -17.14
CA SER A 431 17.85 -11.62 -17.85
C SER A 431 17.63 -11.34 -19.33
N ARG A 432 16.54 -11.87 -19.93
CA ARG A 432 16.17 -11.60 -21.32
C ARG A 432 15.28 -10.37 -21.48
N SER A 433 14.89 -9.71 -20.39
CA SER A 433 14.05 -8.51 -20.38
C SER A 433 12.76 -8.65 -21.21
N ILE A 434 12.18 -9.86 -21.21
CA ILE A 434 10.91 -10.16 -21.88
C ILE A 434 9.77 -9.62 -21.03
N PRO A 435 8.89 -8.75 -21.57
CA PRO A 435 7.73 -8.26 -20.84
C PRO A 435 6.80 -9.40 -20.43
N ARG A 436 6.37 -9.35 -19.17
CA ARG A 436 5.40 -10.29 -18.59
C ARG A 436 4.08 -9.58 -18.43
N ILE A 437 3.01 -10.16 -18.94
CA ILE A 437 1.67 -9.55 -18.93
C ILE A 437 0.68 -10.49 -18.27
N GLY A 438 -0.01 -10.02 -17.23
CA GLY A 438 -1.13 -10.70 -16.60
C GLY A 438 -2.45 -10.08 -17.03
N LEU A 439 -3.33 -10.83 -17.70
CA LEU A 439 -4.67 -10.35 -18.12
C LEU A 439 -5.76 -11.07 -17.33
N VAL A 440 -6.42 -10.34 -16.44
CA VAL A 440 -7.42 -10.87 -15.49
C VAL A 440 -8.83 -10.58 -15.99
N PHE A 441 -9.68 -11.60 -16.02
CA PHE A 441 -11.12 -11.48 -16.27
C PHE A 441 -11.87 -11.81 -14.99
N THR A 442 -12.72 -10.91 -14.50
CA THR A 442 -13.58 -11.18 -13.34
C THR A 442 -14.91 -10.44 -13.44
N ASP A 443 -15.96 -10.99 -12.84
CA ASP A 443 -17.32 -10.42 -12.89
C ASP A 443 -17.85 -9.92 -11.54
N GLY A 444 -17.08 -10.11 -10.48
CA GLY A 444 -17.58 -10.01 -9.11
C GLY A 444 -16.51 -9.64 -8.11
N ARG A 445 -16.96 -9.42 -6.87
CA ARG A 445 -16.11 -9.11 -5.73
C ARG A 445 -15.33 -10.34 -5.29
N SER A 446 -14.02 -10.22 -5.15
CA SER A 446 -13.19 -11.30 -4.60
C SER A 446 -13.60 -11.63 -3.15
N GLN A 447 -13.43 -12.90 -2.77
CA GLN A 447 -13.70 -13.41 -1.43
C GLN A 447 -12.45 -13.44 -0.55
N ASP A 448 -11.28 -13.22 -1.14
CA ASP A 448 -9.97 -13.08 -0.53
C ASP A 448 -9.36 -11.71 -0.86
N ASP A 449 -8.25 -11.35 -0.19
CA ASP A 449 -7.55 -10.10 -0.46
C ASP A 449 -6.75 -10.16 -1.76
N ILE A 450 -6.98 -9.19 -2.64
CA ILE A 450 -6.30 -9.04 -3.92
C ILE A 450 -5.09 -8.08 -3.82
N THR A 451 -5.06 -7.23 -2.80
CA THR A 451 -4.16 -6.06 -2.72
C THR A 451 -2.70 -6.48 -2.68
N GLU A 452 -2.38 -7.46 -1.81
CA GLU A 452 -1.01 -7.94 -1.61
C GLU A 452 -0.41 -8.47 -2.92
N TYR A 453 -1.09 -9.40 -3.59
CA TYR A 453 -0.56 -10.07 -4.78
C TYR A 453 -0.68 -9.23 -6.05
N ALA A 454 -1.67 -8.32 -6.14
CA ALA A 454 -1.71 -7.32 -7.20
C ALA A 454 -0.49 -6.40 -7.11
N LYS A 455 -0.17 -5.89 -5.92
CA LYS A 455 1.01 -5.07 -5.68
C LYS A 455 2.31 -5.83 -5.97
N LYS A 456 2.47 -7.03 -5.42
CA LYS A 456 3.67 -7.85 -5.66
C LYS A 456 3.87 -8.21 -7.13
N ALA A 457 2.78 -8.46 -7.87
CA ALA A 457 2.88 -8.70 -9.31
C ALA A 457 3.38 -7.46 -10.07
N LYS A 458 2.85 -6.28 -9.76
CA LYS A 458 3.29 -4.99 -10.33
C LYS A 458 4.76 -4.69 -10.00
N GLU A 459 5.16 -4.88 -8.74
CA GLU A 459 6.55 -4.70 -8.29
C GLU A 459 7.52 -5.71 -8.92
N ALA A 460 7.04 -6.91 -9.26
CA ALA A 460 7.81 -7.91 -10.01
C ALA A 460 7.96 -7.59 -11.51
N GLY A 461 7.48 -6.42 -11.96
CA GLY A 461 7.56 -5.98 -13.36
C GLY A 461 6.54 -6.65 -14.28
N ILE A 462 5.47 -7.21 -13.73
CA ILE A 462 4.37 -7.77 -14.53
C ILE A 462 3.37 -6.64 -14.82
N THR A 463 3.13 -6.37 -16.10
CA THR A 463 2.07 -5.45 -16.52
C THR A 463 0.73 -6.12 -16.37
N MET A 464 -0.11 -5.58 -15.49
CA MET A 464 -1.40 -6.14 -15.13
C MET A 464 -2.54 -5.42 -15.86
N TYR A 465 -3.34 -6.18 -16.59
CA TYR A 465 -4.59 -5.75 -17.20
C TYR A 465 -5.78 -6.40 -16.47
N ALA A 466 -6.83 -5.62 -16.24
CA ALA A 466 -8.04 -6.09 -15.56
C ALA A 466 -9.28 -5.81 -16.42
N VAL A 467 -10.07 -6.86 -16.67
CA VAL A 467 -11.28 -6.83 -17.48
C VAL A 467 -12.47 -7.26 -16.64
N GLY A 468 -13.34 -6.30 -16.38
CA GLY A 468 -14.61 -6.50 -15.69
C GLY A 468 -15.68 -7.02 -16.64
N VAL A 469 -16.30 -8.15 -16.32
CA VAL A 469 -17.43 -8.72 -17.05
C VAL A 469 -18.72 -8.49 -16.24
N GLY A 470 -19.82 -8.08 -16.86
CA GLY A 470 -21.12 -8.08 -16.19
C GLY A 470 -21.28 -7.01 -15.08
N LYS A 471 -21.20 -7.40 -13.80
CA LYS A 471 -21.39 -6.52 -12.60
C LYS A 471 -20.13 -6.43 -11.73
N ALA A 472 -18.96 -6.40 -12.38
CA ALA A 472 -17.69 -6.38 -11.68
C ALA A 472 -17.52 -5.11 -10.81
N VAL A 473 -16.71 -5.24 -9.75
CA VAL A 473 -16.41 -4.13 -8.85
C VAL A 473 -15.25 -3.32 -9.42
N GLU A 474 -15.52 -2.09 -9.85
CA GLU A 474 -14.51 -1.21 -10.48
C GLU A 474 -13.27 -1.02 -9.60
N ASP A 475 -13.43 -0.76 -8.30
CA ASP A 475 -12.31 -0.53 -7.39
C ASP A 475 -11.33 -1.71 -7.34
N GLU A 476 -11.84 -2.95 -7.37
CA GLU A 476 -10.99 -4.15 -7.37
C GLU A 476 -10.21 -4.31 -8.68
N LEU A 477 -10.86 -3.97 -9.80
CA LEU A 477 -10.21 -4.02 -11.10
C LEU A 477 -9.13 -2.95 -11.25
N ARG A 478 -9.36 -1.75 -10.73
CA ARG A 478 -8.37 -0.66 -10.71
C ARG A 478 -7.18 -1.00 -9.83
N GLU A 479 -7.40 -1.69 -8.71
CA GLU A 479 -6.32 -2.17 -7.84
C GLU A 479 -5.43 -3.20 -8.53
N ILE A 480 -6.03 -4.10 -9.31
CA ILE A 480 -5.30 -5.11 -10.09
C ILE A 480 -4.51 -4.47 -11.23
N ALA A 481 -5.12 -3.51 -11.95
CA ALA A 481 -4.52 -2.88 -13.12
C ALA A 481 -3.22 -2.12 -12.79
N SER A 482 -2.30 -2.10 -13.75
CA SER A 482 -1.07 -1.30 -13.68
C SER A 482 -1.30 0.16 -14.09
N GLU A 483 -0.41 1.05 -13.65
CA GLU A 483 -0.44 2.45 -14.07
C GLU A 483 0.02 2.62 -15.53
N PRO A 484 -0.55 3.57 -16.31
CA PRO A 484 -1.74 4.35 -15.98
C PRO A 484 -3.00 3.48 -16.03
N VAL A 485 -3.82 3.53 -14.98
CA VAL A 485 -4.99 2.64 -14.81
C VAL A 485 -5.94 2.70 -16.00
N GLU A 486 -6.14 3.87 -16.61
CA GLU A 486 -7.06 4.07 -17.73
C GLU A 486 -6.67 3.30 -19.00
N LYS A 487 -5.41 2.85 -19.11
CA LYS A 487 -4.92 2.02 -20.22
C LYS A 487 -4.98 0.51 -19.94
N HIS A 488 -5.12 0.14 -18.67
CA HIS A 488 -4.98 -1.25 -18.22
C HIS A 488 -6.27 -1.80 -17.59
N PHE A 489 -7.25 -0.94 -17.34
CA PHE A 489 -8.56 -1.31 -16.81
C PHE A 489 -9.63 -1.16 -17.88
N TYR A 490 -10.48 -2.19 -18.00
CA TYR A 490 -11.61 -2.19 -18.92
C TYR A 490 -12.85 -2.76 -18.26
N TYR A 491 -13.98 -2.08 -18.47
CA TYR A 491 -15.30 -2.60 -18.12
C TYR A 491 -16.03 -2.96 -19.40
N THR A 492 -16.43 -4.23 -19.55
CA THR A 492 -17.16 -4.68 -20.74
C THR A 492 -18.54 -5.21 -20.35
N THR A 493 -19.57 -4.52 -20.84
CA THR A 493 -20.90 -5.10 -21.05
C THR A 493 -21.05 -5.66 -22.47
N ASP A 494 -20.25 -5.15 -23.41
CA ASP A 494 -20.18 -5.55 -24.81
C ASP A 494 -18.73 -5.53 -25.31
N PHE A 495 -18.43 -6.40 -26.28
CA PHE A 495 -17.12 -6.79 -26.82
C PHE A 495 -16.21 -5.68 -27.40
N THR A 496 -16.48 -4.40 -27.18
CA THR A 496 -15.70 -3.27 -27.72
C THR A 496 -14.32 -3.14 -27.09
N ALA A 497 -14.13 -3.59 -25.83
CA ALA A 497 -12.83 -3.58 -25.16
C ALA A 497 -11.78 -4.48 -25.85
N ILE A 498 -12.21 -5.42 -26.69
CA ILE A 498 -11.32 -6.37 -27.36
C ILE A 498 -10.37 -5.67 -28.31
N SER A 499 -10.87 -4.75 -29.15
CA SER A 499 -10.03 -4.09 -30.14
C SER A 499 -8.96 -3.26 -29.46
N THR A 500 -9.31 -2.55 -28.39
CA THR A 500 -8.34 -1.72 -27.64
C THR A 500 -7.32 -2.57 -26.89
N ILE A 501 -7.72 -3.66 -26.24
CA ILE A 501 -6.78 -4.56 -25.55
C ILE A 501 -5.89 -5.27 -26.57
N ALA A 502 -6.45 -5.79 -27.65
CA ALA A 502 -5.68 -6.44 -28.71
C ALA A 502 -4.72 -5.46 -29.40
N GLU A 503 -5.13 -4.21 -29.62
CA GLU A 503 -4.24 -3.14 -30.09
C GLU A 503 -3.15 -2.86 -29.06
N ASN A 504 -3.47 -2.71 -27.78
CA ASN A 504 -2.49 -2.46 -26.72
C ASN A 504 -1.51 -3.62 -26.49
N LEU A 505 -1.96 -4.86 -26.68
CA LEU A 505 -1.09 -6.05 -26.64
C LEU A 505 -0.28 -6.21 -27.94
N LYS A 506 -0.75 -5.61 -29.04
CA LYS A 506 0.03 -5.44 -30.28
C LYS A 506 1.00 -4.26 -30.19
N LEU A 507 0.76 -3.28 -29.31
CA LEU A 507 1.56 -2.06 -29.21
C LEU A 507 2.99 -2.42 -28.80
N ASN A 508 3.86 -2.40 -29.82
CA ASN A 508 5.10 -1.66 -29.80
C ASN A 508 5.87 -1.68 -28.46
N VAL A 509 6.67 -2.74 -28.24
CA VAL A 509 7.98 -2.54 -27.59
C VAL A 509 8.88 -1.90 -28.65
N CYS A 510 8.51 -0.70 -29.05
CA CYS A 510 9.31 0.32 -29.70
C CYS A 510 8.75 1.60 -29.05
N PRO A 511 9.58 2.48 -28.47
CA PRO A 511 9.07 3.70 -27.87
C PRO A 511 8.30 4.45 -28.96
N GLU A 512 6.99 4.49 -28.84
CA GLU A 512 6.19 5.40 -29.65
C GLU A 512 6.59 6.81 -29.22
N GLU A 513 7.27 7.47 -30.15
CA GLU A 513 6.92 8.81 -30.56
C GLU A 513 6.69 9.80 -29.42
N SER A 514 7.79 10.40 -28.96
CA SER A 514 7.77 11.84 -28.77
C SER A 514 7.62 12.49 -30.16
N GLN A 515 6.42 12.46 -30.73
CA GLN A 515 6.06 13.44 -31.75
C GLN A 515 6.24 14.82 -31.11
N GLY A 516 6.97 15.66 -31.83
CA GLY A 516 7.64 16.83 -31.31
C GLY A 516 6.74 17.87 -30.65
N GLU A 517 7.41 18.75 -29.91
CA GLU A 517 7.04 20.14 -29.64
C GLU A 517 5.63 20.53 -30.13
N ILE A 518 4.62 20.31 -29.30
CA ILE A 518 3.55 21.29 -29.23
C ILE A 518 4.17 22.44 -28.42
N GLU A 519 4.55 23.51 -29.11
CA GLU A 519 4.67 24.82 -28.48
C GLU A 519 3.44 25.01 -27.59
N VAL A 520 3.63 24.96 -26.28
CA VAL A 520 2.65 25.49 -25.33
C VAL A 520 2.68 26.99 -25.54
N LYS A 521 1.89 27.49 -26.50
CA LYS A 521 1.51 28.90 -26.50
C LYS A 521 0.74 29.12 -25.20
N ASP A 522 1.33 29.98 -24.39
CA ASP A 522 0.85 30.53 -23.13
C ASP A 522 -0.69 30.48 -22.99
N PRO A 523 -1.24 29.76 -21.99
CA PRO A 523 -2.69 29.65 -21.75
C PRO A 523 -3.40 30.98 -21.46
N CYS A 524 -2.68 32.10 -21.45
CA CYS A 524 -3.21 33.44 -21.24
C CYS A 524 -3.17 34.36 -22.48
N ALA A 525 -2.95 33.85 -23.70
CA ALA A 525 -3.03 34.68 -24.91
C ALA A 525 -4.49 35.05 -25.25
N CYS A 526 -4.88 36.28 -24.89
CA CYS A 526 -6.18 36.91 -25.17
C CYS A 526 -6.62 36.95 -26.65
N GLU A 527 -5.78 36.53 -27.60
CA GLU A 527 -6.10 36.53 -29.03
C GLU A 527 -7.17 35.49 -29.40
N SER A 528 -7.18 34.33 -28.73
CA SER A 528 -8.14 33.25 -29.02
C SER A 528 -9.59 33.59 -28.65
N LEU A 529 -9.79 34.42 -27.61
CA LEU A 529 -11.11 34.91 -27.19
C LEU A 529 -11.66 35.96 -28.15
N VAL A 530 -10.79 36.80 -28.73
CA VAL A 530 -11.20 37.81 -29.71
C VAL A 530 -11.62 37.13 -31.02
N GLU A 531 -10.85 36.16 -31.50
CA GLU A 531 -11.21 35.39 -32.70
C GLU A 531 -12.53 34.62 -32.51
N PHE A 532 -12.73 33.99 -31.34
CA PHE A 532 -13.98 33.31 -31.03
C PHE A 532 -15.17 34.27 -30.95
N GLN A 533 -15.03 35.42 -30.27
CA GLN A 533 -16.09 36.44 -30.24
C GLN A 533 -16.43 36.96 -31.64
N GLN A 534 -15.43 37.19 -32.48
CA GLN A 534 -15.63 37.75 -33.82
C GLN A 534 -16.28 36.73 -34.76
N ALA A 535 -15.91 35.45 -34.67
CA ALA A 535 -16.57 34.36 -35.37
C ALA A 535 -18.03 34.17 -34.92
N THR A 536 -18.29 34.31 -33.62
CA THR A 536 -19.63 34.19 -33.04
C THR A 536 -20.53 35.36 -33.45
N MET A 537 -20.02 36.60 -33.44
CA MET A 537 -20.74 37.79 -33.88
C MET A 537 -21.07 37.76 -35.38
N ASN A 538 -20.12 37.36 -36.23
CA ASN A 538 -20.37 37.21 -37.67
C ASN A 538 -21.43 36.13 -37.96
N SER A 539 -21.44 35.04 -37.18
CA SER A 539 -22.44 33.98 -37.30
C SER A 539 -23.83 34.46 -36.85
N LEU A 540 -23.90 35.27 -35.79
CA LEU A 540 -25.14 35.91 -35.32
C LEU A 540 -25.70 36.93 -36.33
N GLU A 541 -24.84 37.71 -37.00
CA GLU A 541 -25.25 38.62 -38.08
C GLU A 541 -25.81 37.86 -39.29
N GLN A 542 -25.20 36.74 -39.66
CA GLN A 542 -25.71 35.90 -40.75
C GLN A 542 -27.06 35.26 -40.42
N VAL A 543 -27.28 34.83 -39.17
CA VAL A 543 -28.56 34.26 -38.73
C VAL A 543 -29.65 35.34 -38.65
N THR A 544 -29.31 36.55 -38.21
CA THR A 544 -30.27 37.67 -38.13
C THR A 544 -30.64 38.22 -39.51
N GLN A 545 -29.71 38.26 -40.48
CA GLN A 545 -30.04 38.60 -41.88
C GLN A 545 -30.92 37.55 -42.56
N LYS A 546 -30.80 36.27 -42.20
CA LYS A 546 -31.59 35.18 -42.80
C LYS A 546 -33.03 35.09 -42.29
N HIS A 547 -33.38 35.87 -41.25
CA HIS A 547 -34.70 35.83 -40.61
C HIS A 547 -35.40 37.19 -40.49
N ILE A 548 -34.90 38.26 -41.13
CA ILE A 548 -35.52 39.61 -41.11
C ILE A 548 -35.86 40.16 -42.53
N LEU A 549 -35.82 39.36 -43.59
CA LEU A 549 -36.38 39.76 -44.90
C LEU A 549 -37.38 38.75 -45.44
#